data_AF-A0A257N8S3-F1
#
_entry.id   AF-A0A257N8S3-F1
#
_cell.length_a   1.000
_cell.length_b   1.000
_cell.length_c   1.000
_cell.angle_alpha   90.00
_cell.angle_beta   90.00
_cell.angle_gamma   90.00
#
_symmetry.space_group_name_H-M   'P 1'
#
loop_
_entity.id
_entity.type
_entity.pdbx_description
1 polymer ?
#
loop_
_entity_poly.entity_id
_entity_poly.type
_entity_poly.pdbx_seq_one_letter_code
_entity_poly.pdbx_strand_id
1 'polypeptide(L)'
;MKSTGEVMGVGKTFGEAFAKSQRAAGVNLNDSGKVLISIRDADKAKAPDIARMLVDKKYEIVATGGTARFLKEAGIPCEVVYKVNEGRPNTVDMIKNDQIQLIINTTEGKKAISDSFTMRREALQHRVTYYTTMAGARAACYALGELDAGDVNCLQDLHKSLT
;
A
#
# COMPACT_ATOMS: atom_id res chain seq x y z
N MET A 1 -16.88 4.76 -13.54
CA MET A 1 -16.75 4.22 -12.17
C MET A 1 -17.04 2.72 -12.23
N LYS A 2 -16.27 1.85 -11.53
CA LYS A 2 -16.44 0.37 -11.55
C LYS A 2 -16.78 -0.25 -10.19
N SER A 3 -16.83 0.55 -9.12
CA SER A 3 -17.22 0.10 -7.78
C SER A 3 -18.73 -0.20 -7.71
N THR A 4 -19.11 -1.15 -6.86
CA THR A 4 -20.52 -1.56 -6.67
C THR A 4 -21.12 -1.10 -5.35
N GLY A 5 -20.30 -0.63 -4.40
CA GLY A 5 -20.73 -0.16 -3.09
C GLY A 5 -19.64 0.60 -2.36
N GLU A 6 -19.95 1.02 -1.14
CA GLU A 6 -19.09 1.82 -0.27
C GLU A 6 -19.25 1.41 1.19
N VAL A 7 -18.27 1.75 2.02
CA VAL A 7 -18.24 1.49 3.46
C VAL A 7 -17.76 2.74 4.20
N MET A 8 -18.19 2.89 5.45
CA MET A 8 -17.78 4.00 6.31
C MET A 8 -16.99 3.46 7.51
N GLY A 9 -15.82 4.04 7.77
CA GLY A 9 -15.05 3.81 8.99
C GLY A 9 -15.06 5.06 9.87
N VAL A 10 -15.31 4.89 11.17
CA VAL A 10 -15.31 5.99 12.15
C VAL A 10 -14.26 5.73 13.22
N GLY A 11 -13.38 6.71 13.44
CA GLY A 11 -12.33 6.68 14.44
C GLY A 11 -12.04 8.07 14.99
N LYS A 12 -11.34 8.11 16.13
CA LYS A 12 -10.84 9.33 16.77
C LYS A 12 -9.69 9.94 15.97
N THR A 13 -8.94 9.11 15.25
CA THR A 13 -7.88 9.53 14.33
C THR A 13 -8.24 9.17 12.88
N PHE A 14 -7.59 9.84 11.92
CA PHE A 14 -7.71 9.47 10.51
C PHE A 14 -7.22 8.03 10.25
N GLY A 15 -6.14 7.61 10.91
CA GLY A 15 -5.58 6.27 10.78
C GLY A 15 -6.58 5.20 11.22
N GLU A 16 -7.22 5.39 12.38
CA GLU A 16 -8.26 4.50 12.90
C GLU A 16 -9.48 4.43 11.96
N ALA A 17 -9.98 5.59 11.53
CA ALA A 17 -11.12 5.66 10.61
C ALA A 17 -10.82 4.94 9.29
N PHE A 18 -9.61 5.12 8.75
CA PHE A 18 -9.17 4.45 7.53
C PHE A 18 -8.95 2.95 7.73
N ALA A 19 -8.32 2.52 8.83
CA ALA A 19 -8.14 1.10 9.15
C ALA A 19 -9.48 0.36 9.22
N LYS A 20 -10.47 0.96 9.88
CA LYS A 20 -11.84 0.42 9.95
C LYS A 20 -12.51 0.35 8.57
N SER A 21 -12.36 1.38 7.73
CA SER A 21 -12.93 1.34 6.38
C SER A 21 -12.28 0.27 5.51
N GLN A 22 -10.96 0.08 5.61
CA GLN A 22 -10.24 -0.98 4.88
C GLN A 22 -10.71 -2.37 5.33
N ARG A 23 -10.81 -2.61 6.64
CA ARG A 23 -11.35 -3.88 7.19
C ARG A 23 -12.77 -4.14 6.70
N ALA A 24 -13.65 -3.13 6.73
CA ALA A 24 -15.02 -3.24 6.24
C ALA A 24 -15.11 -3.51 4.73
N ALA A 25 -14.14 -2.98 3.96
CA ALA A 25 -14.02 -3.24 2.52
C ALA A 25 -13.41 -4.62 2.18
N GLY A 26 -13.09 -5.45 3.19
CA GLY A 26 -12.44 -6.75 3.00
C GLY A 26 -10.96 -6.66 2.63
N VAL A 27 -10.33 -5.51 2.84
CA VAL A 27 -8.89 -5.31 2.63
C VAL A 27 -8.14 -5.83 3.85
N ASN A 28 -7.14 -6.68 3.61
CA ASN A 28 -6.28 -7.18 4.68
C ASN A 28 -4.97 -6.36 4.75
N LEU A 29 -4.83 -5.56 5.80
CA LEU A 29 -3.59 -4.88 6.12
C LEU A 29 -2.88 -5.66 7.23
N ASN A 30 -1.78 -6.32 6.88
CA ASN A 30 -0.94 -7.04 7.83
C ASN A 30 0.03 -6.09 8.52
N ASP A 31 0.41 -6.37 9.77
CA ASP A 31 1.27 -5.55 10.64
C ASP A 31 2.79 -5.69 10.37
N SER A 32 3.16 -6.62 9.49
CA SER A 32 4.55 -7.02 9.24
C SER A 32 4.75 -7.56 7.83
N GLY A 33 6.02 -7.73 7.44
CA GLY A 33 6.43 -8.33 6.16
C GLY A 33 7.03 -7.33 5.17
N LYS A 34 7.06 -7.72 3.88
CA LYS A 34 7.68 -6.90 2.83
C LYS A 34 6.67 -6.05 2.07
N VAL A 35 7.05 -4.81 1.77
CA VAL A 35 6.30 -3.88 0.93
C VAL A 35 7.00 -3.67 -0.40
N LEU A 36 6.30 -3.97 -1.50
CA LEU A 36 6.79 -3.69 -2.85
C LEU A 36 6.43 -2.26 -3.27
N ILE A 37 7.42 -1.42 -3.56
CA ILE A 37 7.23 -0.06 -4.08
C ILE A 37 7.71 0.01 -5.53
N SER A 38 6.78 0.26 -6.45
CA SER A 38 7.06 0.40 -7.88
C SER A 38 6.23 1.55 -8.46
N ILE A 39 6.85 2.73 -8.54
CA ILE A 39 6.14 3.98 -8.82
C ILE A 39 6.69 4.68 -10.07
N ARG A 40 5.87 5.52 -10.67
CA ARG A 40 6.28 6.41 -11.77
C ARG A 40 7.18 7.54 -11.28
N ASP A 41 7.93 8.13 -12.21
CA ASP A 41 8.91 9.18 -11.90
C ASP A 41 8.30 10.40 -11.20
N ALA A 42 7.11 10.85 -11.62
CA ALA A 42 6.42 11.99 -11.05
C ALA A 42 6.06 11.82 -9.55
N ASP A 43 5.96 10.58 -9.07
CA ASP A 43 5.64 10.27 -7.67
C ASP A 43 6.87 10.00 -6.82
N LYS A 44 8.08 9.89 -7.42
CA LYS A 44 9.31 9.55 -6.69
C LYS A 44 9.61 10.52 -5.56
N ALA A 45 9.43 11.82 -5.78
CA ALA A 45 9.64 12.83 -4.74
C ALA A 45 8.82 12.60 -3.46
N LYS A 46 7.68 11.91 -3.54
CA LYS A 46 6.81 11.60 -2.39
C LYS A 46 7.10 10.24 -1.75
N ALA A 47 7.93 9.41 -2.39
CA ALA A 47 8.19 8.04 -1.98
C ALA A 47 9.00 7.92 -0.69
N PRO A 48 10.02 8.76 -0.42
CA PRO A 48 10.82 8.66 0.80
C PRO A 48 10.00 8.80 2.07
N ASP A 49 9.01 9.71 2.08
CA ASP A 49 8.14 9.91 3.25
C ASP A 49 7.37 8.63 3.57
N ILE A 50 6.76 8.01 2.56
CA ILE A 50 5.98 6.78 2.71
C ILE A 50 6.90 5.62 3.12
N ALA A 51 8.06 5.49 2.48
CA ALA A 51 8.99 4.43 2.78
C ALA A 51 9.59 4.55 4.20
N ARG A 52 9.83 5.76 4.71
CA ARG A 52 10.21 5.96 6.13
C ARG A 52 9.10 5.53 7.08
N MET A 53 7.86 5.95 6.85
CA MET A 53 6.73 5.52 7.70
C MET A 53 6.62 3.99 7.79
N LEU A 54 6.90 3.28 6.69
CA LEU A 54 6.90 1.82 6.65
C LEU A 54 8.11 1.22 7.37
N VAL A 55 9.31 1.76 7.17
CA VAL A 55 10.53 1.31 7.88
C VAL A 55 10.42 1.54 9.39
N ASP A 56 9.85 2.67 9.82
CA ASP A 56 9.60 2.96 11.24
C ASP A 56 8.67 1.92 11.88
N LYS A 57 7.73 1.40 11.08
CA LYS A 57 6.83 0.28 11.42
C LYS A 57 7.43 -1.10 11.18
N LYS A 58 8.74 -1.20 10.93
CA LYS A 58 9.51 -2.45 10.76
C LYS A 58 9.16 -3.27 9.52
N TYR A 59 8.55 -2.67 8.50
CA TYR A 59 8.43 -3.32 7.20
C TYR A 59 9.76 -3.32 6.45
N GLU A 60 10.00 -4.39 5.71
CA GLU A 60 11.09 -4.45 4.75
C GLU A 60 10.64 -3.87 3.41
N ILE A 61 11.44 -2.98 2.83
CA ILE A 61 11.12 -2.36 1.55
C ILE A 61 11.77 -3.13 0.41
N VAL A 62 10.97 -3.50 -0.58
CA VAL A 62 11.41 -4.05 -1.87
C VAL A 62 11.01 -3.05 -2.95
N ALA A 63 11.90 -2.70 -3.88
CA ALA A 63 11.59 -1.69 -4.88
C ALA A 63 12.16 -2.04 -6.27
N THR A 64 11.44 -1.65 -7.32
CA THR A 64 11.95 -1.77 -8.69
C THR A 64 13.13 -0.83 -8.91
N GLY A 65 14.07 -1.17 -9.79
CA GLY A 65 15.38 -0.50 -9.88
C GLY A 65 15.36 1.03 -9.91
N GLY A 66 14.43 1.63 -10.68
CA GLY A 66 14.27 3.09 -10.73
C GLY A 66 13.76 3.71 -9.43
N THR A 67 12.89 3.00 -8.70
CA THR A 67 12.37 3.43 -7.39
C THR A 67 13.43 3.20 -6.31
N ALA A 68 14.09 2.04 -6.33
CA ALA A 68 15.12 1.67 -5.36
C ALA A 68 16.30 2.65 -5.36
N ARG A 69 16.73 3.12 -6.54
CA ARG A 69 17.77 4.15 -6.65
C ARG A 69 17.39 5.41 -5.88
N PHE A 70 16.18 5.92 -6.10
CA PHE A 70 15.69 7.13 -5.45
C PHE A 70 15.56 6.97 -3.93
N LEU A 71 15.07 5.81 -3.46
CA LEU A 71 14.97 5.53 -2.03
C LEU A 71 16.35 5.43 -1.36
N LYS A 72 17.32 4.77 -2.02
CA LYS A 72 18.69 4.66 -1.52
C LYS A 72 19.40 6.01 -1.45
N GLU A 73 19.21 6.88 -2.44
CA GLU A 73 19.70 8.27 -2.43
C GLU A 73 19.13 9.07 -1.26
N ALA A 74 17.91 8.77 -0.83
CA ALA A 74 17.27 9.35 0.36
C ALA A 74 17.66 8.67 1.69
N GLY A 75 18.61 7.73 1.67
CA GLY A 75 19.10 7.00 2.85
C GLY A 75 18.17 5.90 3.35
N ILE A 76 17.22 5.44 2.53
CA ILE A 76 16.24 4.42 2.92
C ILE A 76 16.70 3.04 2.43
N PRO A 77 16.85 2.05 3.33
CA PRO A 77 17.25 0.71 2.92
C PRO A 77 16.12 0.04 2.14
N CYS A 78 16.45 -0.53 0.98
CA CYS A 78 15.51 -1.36 0.23
C CYS A 78 16.23 -2.44 -0.60
N GLU A 79 15.59 -3.60 -0.71
CA GLU A 79 15.94 -4.67 -1.65
C GLU A 79 15.53 -4.26 -3.07
N VAL A 80 16.32 -4.64 -4.08
CA VAL A 80 16.00 -4.35 -5.49
C VAL A 80 15.35 -5.59 -6.09
N VAL A 81 14.21 -5.41 -6.77
CA VAL A 81 13.54 -6.47 -7.54
C VAL A 81 13.37 -6.07 -9.01
N TYR A 82 13.43 -7.06 -9.90
CA TYR A 82 13.18 -6.85 -11.32
C TYR A 82 11.69 -6.70 -11.63
N LYS A 83 11.36 -5.91 -12.65
CA LYS A 83 10.07 -6.04 -13.32
C LYS A 83 10.00 -7.38 -14.06
N VAL A 84 8.79 -7.80 -14.41
CA VAL A 84 8.52 -9.08 -15.10
C VAL A 84 9.35 -9.25 -16.38
N ASN A 85 9.64 -8.16 -17.08
CA ASN A 85 10.41 -8.13 -18.33
C ASN A 85 11.92 -7.92 -18.13
N GLU A 86 12.41 -7.79 -16.89
CA GLU A 86 13.81 -7.45 -16.58
C GLU A 86 14.63 -8.65 -16.08
N GLY A 87 14.00 -9.73 -15.60
CA GLY A 87 14.72 -10.93 -15.16
C GLY A 87 14.07 -11.69 -14.00
N ARG A 88 14.89 -12.38 -13.19
CA ARG A 88 14.48 -13.10 -11.98
C ARG A 88 15.46 -12.86 -10.81
N PRO A 89 14.98 -12.84 -9.54
CA PRO A 89 13.56 -12.84 -9.16
C PRO A 89 12.87 -11.52 -9.55
N ASN A 90 11.62 -11.60 -10.02
CA ASN A 90 10.83 -10.42 -10.36
C ASN A 90 9.64 -10.20 -9.42
N THR A 91 8.96 -9.06 -9.59
CA THR A 91 7.80 -8.68 -8.77
C THR A 91 6.70 -9.74 -8.73
N VAL A 92 6.45 -10.45 -9.84
CA VAL A 92 5.43 -11.51 -9.89
C VAL A 92 5.89 -12.75 -9.14
N ASP A 93 7.17 -13.13 -9.26
CA ASP A 93 7.72 -14.26 -8.52
C ASP A 93 7.58 -14.05 -7.00
N MET A 94 7.88 -12.84 -6.51
CA MET A 94 7.76 -12.52 -5.07
C MET A 94 6.30 -12.54 -4.58
N ILE A 95 5.35 -12.07 -5.40
CA ILE A 95 3.92 -12.15 -5.09
C ILE A 95 3.47 -13.61 -5.02
N LYS A 96 3.87 -14.42 -5.99
CA LYS A 96 3.50 -15.85 -6.06
C LYS A 96 4.07 -16.68 -4.91
N ASN A 97 5.22 -16.27 -4.38
CA ASN A 97 5.85 -16.90 -3.24
C ASN A 97 5.35 -16.33 -1.89
N ASP A 98 4.27 -15.54 -1.90
CA ASP A 98 3.65 -14.92 -0.72
C ASP A 98 4.64 -14.07 0.12
N GLN A 99 5.63 -13.48 -0.54
CA GLN A 99 6.68 -12.68 0.12
C GLN A 99 6.27 -11.23 0.33
N ILE A 100 5.24 -10.76 -0.38
CA ILE A 100 4.80 -9.36 -0.40
C ILE A 100 3.45 -9.23 0.28
N GLN A 101 3.36 -8.33 1.27
CA GLN A 101 2.13 -8.08 2.03
C GLN A 101 1.40 -6.82 1.59
N LEU A 102 2.13 -5.87 1.00
CA LEU A 102 1.59 -4.62 0.51
C LEU A 102 2.31 -4.21 -0.77
N ILE A 103 1.55 -3.72 -1.75
CA ILE A 103 2.11 -3.18 -2.99
C ILE A 103 1.69 -1.71 -3.15
N ILE A 104 2.66 -0.85 -3.41
CA ILE A 104 2.43 0.55 -3.80
C ILE A 104 2.84 0.68 -5.25
N ASN A 105 1.86 0.81 -6.14
CA ASN A 105 2.10 0.84 -7.58
C ASN A 105 1.43 2.01 -8.28
N THR A 106 2.20 3.06 -8.59
CA THR A 106 1.72 4.14 -9.46
C THR A 106 2.29 3.96 -10.86
N THR A 107 1.45 4.15 -11.89
CA THR A 107 1.84 3.99 -13.29
C THR A 107 1.28 5.11 -14.15
N GLU A 108 1.96 5.42 -15.24
CA GLU A 108 1.56 6.44 -16.20
C GLU A 108 1.92 6.01 -17.61
N GLY A 109 1.03 6.32 -18.56
CA GLY A 109 1.19 5.95 -19.96
C GLY A 109 0.74 4.51 -20.26
N LYS A 110 0.24 4.30 -21.48
CA LYS A 110 -0.37 3.02 -21.92
C LYS A 110 0.58 1.83 -21.74
N LYS A 111 1.87 2.01 -22.06
CA LYS A 111 2.88 0.95 -21.97
C LYS A 111 3.10 0.51 -20.52
N ALA A 112 3.37 1.45 -19.60
CA ALA A 112 3.58 1.10 -18.19
C ALA A 112 2.33 0.48 -17.53
N ILE A 113 1.13 0.91 -17.93
CA ILE A 113 -0.13 0.32 -17.47
C ILE A 113 -0.25 -1.13 -17.93
N SER A 114 0.13 -1.42 -19.18
CA SER A 114 0.16 -2.77 -19.74
C SER A 114 1.21 -3.64 -19.06
N ASP A 115 2.43 -3.12 -18.89
CA ASP A 115 3.55 -3.84 -18.28
C ASP A 115 3.30 -4.18 -16.80
N SER A 116 2.56 -3.32 -16.09
CA SER A 116 2.15 -3.54 -14.69
C SER A 116 0.87 -4.37 -14.54
N PHE A 117 0.16 -4.68 -15.63
CA PHE A 117 -1.11 -5.41 -15.58
C PHE A 117 -0.94 -6.79 -14.94
N THR A 118 0.08 -7.54 -15.37
CA THR A 118 0.36 -8.87 -14.83
C THR A 118 0.58 -8.81 -13.33
N MET A 119 1.43 -7.89 -12.84
CA MET A 119 1.67 -7.72 -11.41
C MET A 119 0.38 -7.43 -10.62
N ARG A 120 -0.47 -6.52 -11.11
CA ARG A 120 -1.74 -6.19 -10.44
C ARG A 120 -2.74 -7.35 -10.46
N ARG A 121 -2.76 -8.14 -11.53
CA ARG A 121 -3.59 -9.35 -11.62
C ARG A 121 -3.15 -10.39 -10.60
N GLU A 122 -1.86 -10.67 -10.51
CA GLU A 122 -1.33 -11.66 -9.55
C GLU A 122 -1.52 -11.17 -8.10
N ALA A 123 -1.33 -9.87 -7.83
CA ALA A 123 -1.65 -9.29 -6.52
C ALA A 123 -3.10 -9.53 -6.12
N LEU A 124 -4.05 -9.32 -7.05
CA LEU A 124 -5.47 -9.59 -6.80
C LEU A 124 -5.75 -11.08 -6.57
N GLN A 125 -5.14 -11.97 -7.37
CA GLN A 125 -5.32 -13.42 -7.25
C GLN A 125 -4.77 -13.97 -5.92
N HIS A 126 -3.65 -13.43 -5.45
CA HIS A 126 -3.03 -13.79 -4.17
C HIS A 126 -3.57 -12.99 -2.99
N ARG A 127 -4.60 -12.14 -3.19
CA ARG A 127 -5.19 -11.27 -2.16
C ARG A 127 -4.16 -10.37 -1.45
N VAL A 128 -3.11 -9.97 -2.16
CA VAL A 128 -2.14 -8.99 -1.68
C VAL A 128 -2.76 -7.61 -1.80
N THR A 129 -2.81 -6.87 -0.70
CA THR A 129 -3.33 -5.50 -0.69
C THR A 129 -2.44 -4.60 -1.55
N TYR A 130 -3.04 -3.81 -2.43
CA TYR A 130 -2.29 -2.90 -3.29
C TYR A 130 -2.99 -1.55 -3.46
N TYR A 131 -2.18 -0.48 -3.40
CA TYR A 131 -2.63 0.89 -3.65
C TYR A 131 -2.02 1.42 -4.92
N THR A 132 -2.86 2.04 -5.75
CA THR A 132 -2.47 2.56 -7.07
C THR A 132 -2.18 4.06 -7.08
N THR A 133 -2.24 4.71 -5.91
CA THR A 133 -2.00 6.14 -5.73
C THR A 133 -1.14 6.40 -4.50
N MET A 134 -0.33 7.47 -4.53
CA MET A 134 0.48 7.88 -3.38
C MET A 134 -0.36 8.31 -2.19
N ALA A 135 -1.52 8.93 -2.44
CA ALA A 135 -2.44 9.33 -1.39
C ALA A 135 -3.03 8.11 -0.66
N GLY A 136 -3.47 7.10 -1.40
CA GLY A 136 -3.96 5.83 -0.82
C GLY A 136 -2.88 5.10 -0.03
N ALA A 137 -1.65 5.05 -0.56
CA ALA A 137 -0.52 4.46 0.15
C ALA A 137 -0.19 5.19 1.46
N ARG A 138 -0.22 6.53 1.46
CA ARG A 138 -0.02 7.33 2.67
C ARG A 138 -1.14 7.09 3.69
N ALA A 139 -2.39 7.03 3.24
CA ALA A 139 -3.52 6.71 4.10
C ALA A 139 -3.40 5.33 4.74
N ALA A 140 -2.96 4.33 3.96
CA ALA A 140 -2.67 3.00 4.46
C ALA A 140 -1.58 3.03 5.54
N CYS A 141 -0.50 3.81 5.35
CA CYS A 141 0.54 3.95 6.36
C CYS A 141 0.04 4.51 7.70
N TYR A 142 -0.93 5.43 7.69
CA TYR A 142 -1.59 5.87 8.92
C TYR A 142 -2.41 4.74 9.56
N ALA A 143 -3.17 4.00 8.76
CA ALA A 143 -3.96 2.87 9.25
C ALA A 143 -3.12 1.72 9.80
N LEU A 144 -1.92 1.47 9.26
CA LEU A 144 -0.99 0.44 9.77
C LEU A 144 -0.57 0.70 11.22
N GLY A 145 -0.69 1.93 11.73
CA GLY A 145 -0.45 2.22 13.15
C GLY A 145 -1.65 1.96 14.07
N GLU A 146 -2.80 1.59 13.52
CA GLU A 146 -4.10 1.58 14.21
C GLU A 146 -4.86 0.26 13.92
N LEU A 147 -4.15 -0.79 13.49
CA LEU A 147 -4.77 -2.06 13.10
C LEU A 147 -5.51 -2.72 14.26
N ASP A 148 -5.02 -2.58 15.49
CA ASP A 148 -5.66 -3.16 16.67
C ASP A 148 -6.84 -2.34 17.20
N ALA A 149 -7.18 -1.22 16.55
CA ALA A 149 -8.31 -0.40 16.98
C ALA A 149 -9.62 -1.21 16.88
N GLY A 150 -10.15 -1.55 18.05
CA GLY A 150 -11.37 -2.36 18.25
C GLY A 150 -12.57 -1.56 18.76
N ASP A 151 -12.38 -0.29 19.13
CA ASP A 151 -13.46 0.57 19.63
C ASP A 151 -14.61 0.64 18.61
N VAL A 152 -15.84 0.38 19.08
CA VAL A 152 -17.05 0.48 18.25
C VAL A 152 -17.80 1.76 18.58
N ASN A 153 -18.30 2.42 17.53
CA ASN A 153 -19.06 3.65 17.69
C ASN A 153 -20.53 3.40 17.37
N CYS A 154 -21.40 3.71 18.33
CA CYS A 154 -22.83 3.80 18.11
C CYS A 154 -23.16 5.14 17.42
N LEU A 155 -23.93 5.12 16.33
CA LEU A 155 -24.23 6.31 15.53
C LEU A 155 -24.93 7.39 16.38
N GLN A 156 -25.82 6.97 17.27
CA GLN A 156 -26.58 7.85 18.15
C GLN A 156 -25.66 8.58 19.14
N ASP A 157 -24.59 7.94 19.62
CA ASP A 157 -23.67 8.55 20.57
C ASP A 157 -22.70 9.52 19.87
N LEU A 158 -22.31 9.21 18.62
CA LEU A 158 -21.57 10.15 17.78
C LEU A 158 -22.35 11.44 17.51
N HIS A 159 -23.67 11.35 17.33
CA HIS A 159 -24.48 12.55 17.11
C HIS A 159 -24.61 13.41 18.38
N LYS A 160 -24.67 12.78 19.56
CA LYS A 160 -24.71 13.50 20.84
C LYS A 160 -23.41 14.25 21.16
N SER A 161 -22.28 13.83 20.60
CA SER A 161 -20.99 14.51 20.85
C SER A 161 -20.78 15.78 20.02
N LEU A 162 -21.70 16.10 19.11
CA LEU A 162 -21.67 17.32 18.28
C LEU A 162 -22.37 18.51 18.94
N THR A 163 -23.15 18.27 20.00
CA THR A 163 -23.85 19.28 20.81
C THR A 163 -23.07 19.60 22.08
#